data_AF-A0A846DQJ9-F1
#
_entry.id   AF-A0A846DQJ9-F1
#
_cell.length_a   1.000
_cell.length_b   1.000
_cell.length_c   1.000
_cell.angle_alpha   90.00
_cell.angle_beta   90.00
_cell.angle_gamma   90.00
#
_symmetry.space_group_name_H-M   'P 1'
#
loop_
_entity.id
_entity.type
_entity.pdbx_description
1 polymer ?
#
loop_
_entity_poly.entity_id
_entity_poly.type
_entity_poly.pdbx_seq_one_letter_code
_entity_poly.pdbx_strand_id
1 'polypeptide(L)'
;MKLKIISRKGKLATETTGIGDAGNININTQKLTLTDGVEISASTRNSGNAGDININADYLNLTNGATVQTNTFGTGKAGGINLNISNQVNLVGSSLETKTEGVGIAGGVNINTPQLTLNDDAKIYASSIGSLGGNIKLDNLEILQVNNSNISASTVDGKAGSIEVNASESVQLTGEGGLNVAGIGKGKAGSINVNTTELTIQDGAKISAENTDGEGGSINVNTNTFITSNGGQVVTTTSGSADAGNINLNILDKDSDSSILLEGNNSGIFANTATGSTGKGGDIIIDPTTMIIKDGAGVAASSQGSGEGGNIDIEIGNLTLDNQAFISTETATNQGGNITLNIQDKFFLRNNSQITATAGTEDAGGDGGNITINAPFIVAVPSENSDITANAFEGKGGNINITTEAILGIKFREKQTELSDITASSEFGISGTVTINNPNVDPASGLLELKSQPVDAAALIAQNVCKVENDRIAGGSSFIITGKGGLPAAPIDLINNNPGIVEWATREELNQEQSPVILHQRKTPLREIRQAQGWVVAPDGTVILTAETVTVTPQNPGLNHPGCNDASR
;
A
#
# COMPACT_ATOMS: atom_id res chain seq x y z
N MET A 1 -2.73 7.87 -47.08
CA MET A 1 -3.92 7.01 -46.91
C MET A 1 -3.64 5.61 -47.46
N LYS A 2 -3.01 4.72 -46.69
CA LYS A 2 -2.96 3.29 -47.01
C LYS A 2 -3.15 2.50 -45.72
N LEU A 3 -4.41 2.17 -45.44
CA LEU A 3 -4.79 1.13 -44.49
C LEU A 3 -4.31 -0.20 -45.08
N LYS A 4 -3.37 -0.89 -44.41
CA LYS A 4 -2.92 -2.21 -44.84
C LYS A 4 -3.52 -3.24 -43.89
N ILE A 5 -4.68 -3.79 -44.28
CA ILE A 5 -5.25 -4.99 -43.66
C ILE A 5 -4.62 -6.18 -44.37
N ILE A 6 -3.98 -7.05 -43.61
CA ILE A 6 -3.60 -8.39 -44.08
C ILE A 6 -4.50 -9.36 -43.30
N SER A 7 -5.28 -10.15 -44.01
CA SER A 7 -6.29 -11.09 -43.46
C SER A 7 -6.25 -12.41 -44.24
N ARG A 8 -6.82 -13.49 -43.68
CA ARG A 8 -6.92 -14.84 -44.27
C ARG A 8 -5.59 -15.61 -44.40
N LYS A 9 -4.95 -15.99 -43.29
CA LYS A 9 -3.72 -16.84 -43.25
C LYS A 9 -2.62 -16.40 -44.24
N GLY A 10 -2.44 -15.09 -44.40
CA GLY A 10 -1.37 -14.52 -45.22
C GLY A 10 -0.02 -14.57 -44.51
N LYS A 11 1.07 -14.72 -45.26
CA LYS A 11 2.44 -14.72 -44.72
C LYS A 11 3.33 -13.72 -45.45
N LEU A 12 4.00 -12.84 -44.71
CA LEU A 12 5.10 -11.99 -45.19
C LEU A 12 6.38 -12.49 -44.54
N ALA A 13 7.32 -13.02 -45.33
CA ALA A 13 8.48 -13.66 -44.74
C ALA A 13 9.80 -13.48 -45.48
N THR A 14 10.89 -13.48 -44.71
CA THR A 14 12.29 -13.53 -45.13
C THR A 14 12.96 -14.69 -44.39
N GLU A 15 12.66 -15.92 -44.79
CA GLU A 15 13.12 -17.12 -44.07
C GLU A 15 14.31 -17.80 -44.73
N THR A 16 15.24 -18.33 -43.93
CA THR A 16 16.29 -19.25 -44.42
C THR A 16 16.11 -20.65 -43.87
N THR A 17 16.39 -21.64 -44.72
CA THR A 17 16.35 -23.07 -44.39
C THR A 17 17.75 -23.69 -44.29
N GLY A 18 18.81 -22.92 -44.58
CA GLY A 18 20.22 -23.33 -44.57
C GLY A 18 21.08 -22.54 -43.57
N ILE A 19 22.41 -22.54 -43.75
CA ILE A 19 23.40 -21.93 -42.84
C ILE A 19 23.46 -20.38 -42.95
N GLY A 20 22.57 -19.76 -43.73
CA GLY A 20 22.58 -18.31 -44.00
C GLY A 20 21.66 -17.51 -43.08
N ASP A 21 21.99 -16.24 -42.86
CA ASP A 21 21.18 -15.30 -42.09
C ASP A 21 19.92 -14.88 -42.85
N ALA A 22 18.82 -14.70 -42.12
CA ALA A 22 17.57 -14.17 -42.67
C ALA A 22 17.68 -12.66 -42.95
N GLY A 23 16.89 -12.21 -43.93
CA GLY A 23 16.77 -10.78 -44.24
C GLY A 23 15.84 -10.08 -43.26
N ASN A 24 15.98 -8.76 -43.16
CA ASN A 24 15.14 -7.93 -42.31
C ASN A 24 13.82 -7.55 -43.02
N ILE A 25 12.75 -7.33 -42.25
CA ILE A 25 11.48 -6.82 -42.73
C ILE A 25 11.27 -5.41 -42.18
N ASN A 26 11.06 -4.45 -43.08
CA ASN A 26 10.76 -3.06 -42.72
C ASN A 26 9.36 -2.69 -43.22
N ILE A 27 8.49 -2.26 -42.31
CA ILE A 27 7.11 -1.84 -42.62
C ILE A 27 6.93 -0.41 -42.17
N ASN A 28 6.66 0.48 -43.14
CA ASN A 28 6.28 1.86 -42.88
C ASN A 28 4.87 2.07 -43.41
N THR A 29 3.93 2.36 -42.53
CA THR A 29 2.52 2.56 -42.90
C THR A 29 1.85 3.45 -41.87
N GLN A 30 0.70 4.04 -42.20
CA GLN A 30 -0.06 4.79 -41.21
C GLN A 30 -0.74 3.85 -40.19
N LYS A 31 -1.33 2.77 -40.69
CA LYS A 31 -2.02 1.78 -39.87
C LYS A 31 -1.71 0.39 -40.38
N LEU A 32 -1.33 -0.50 -39.47
CA LEU A 32 -1.13 -1.92 -39.73
C LEU A 32 -2.17 -2.72 -38.95
N THR A 33 -2.89 -3.60 -39.65
CA THR A 33 -3.84 -4.53 -39.01
C THR A 33 -3.59 -5.92 -39.55
N LEU A 34 -3.24 -6.84 -38.65
CA LEU A 34 -3.07 -8.27 -38.94
C LEU A 34 -4.12 -9.06 -38.16
N THR A 35 -4.76 -10.00 -38.85
CA THR A 35 -5.84 -10.80 -38.26
C THR A 35 -5.92 -12.17 -38.93
N ASP A 36 -6.69 -13.09 -38.34
CA ASP A 36 -6.98 -14.43 -38.86
C ASP A 36 -5.73 -15.26 -39.17
N GLY A 37 -4.81 -15.36 -38.20
CA GLY A 37 -3.60 -16.18 -38.29
C GLY A 37 -2.55 -15.67 -39.27
N VAL A 38 -2.53 -14.37 -39.57
CA VAL A 38 -1.51 -13.76 -40.44
C VAL A 38 -0.16 -13.75 -39.75
N GLU A 39 0.89 -14.10 -40.51
CA GLU A 39 2.26 -14.23 -40.02
C GLU A 39 3.20 -13.23 -40.71
N ILE A 40 4.00 -12.49 -39.91
CA ILE A 40 5.19 -11.77 -40.38
C ILE A 40 6.41 -12.46 -39.78
N SER A 41 7.32 -12.99 -40.60
CA SER A 41 8.42 -13.83 -40.14
C SER A 41 9.76 -13.50 -40.78
N ALA A 42 10.78 -13.21 -39.97
CA ALA A 42 12.18 -13.12 -40.40
C ALA A 42 13.04 -14.26 -39.80
N SER A 43 12.43 -15.44 -39.67
CA SER A 43 12.98 -16.59 -38.92
C SER A 43 14.05 -17.40 -39.67
N THR A 44 14.88 -18.15 -38.95
CA THR A 44 15.84 -19.12 -39.52
C THR A 44 15.64 -20.52 -38.97
N ARG A 45 15.70 -21.55 -39.84
CA ARG A 45 15.51 -22.96 -39.43
C ARG A 45 16.78 -23.72 -39.06
N ASN A 46 17.97 -23.13 -39.26
CA ASN A 46 19.25 -23.79 -39.00
C ASN A 46 20.23 -22.81 -38.31
N SER A 47 21.55 -22.95 -38.50
CA SER A 47 22.57 -22.19 -37.76
C SER A 47 22.71 -20.69 -38.09
N GLY A 48 21.97 -20.15 -39.06
CA GLY A 48 21.97 -18.72 -39.39
C GLY A 48 21.17 -17.87 -38.40
N ASN A 49 21.48 -16.58 -38.29
CA ASN A 49 20.77 -15.63 -37.44
C ASN A 49 19.45 -15.18 -38.09
N ALA A 50 18.40 -15.02 -37.29
CA ALA A 50 17.16 -14.42 -37.75
C ALA A 50 17.32 -12.91 -38.00
N GLY A 51 16.53 -12.40 -38.94
CA GLY A 51 16.50 -10.99 -39.29
C GLY A 51 15.60 -10.21 -38.34
N ASP A 52 15.78 -8.90 -38.33
CA ASP A 52 14.95 -8.00 -37.53
C ASP A 52 13.64 -7.65 -38.24
N ILE A 53 12.60 -7.39 -37.46
CA ILE A 53 11.33 -6.83 -37.93
C ILE A 53 11.17 -5.42 -37.35
N ASN A 54 11.13 -4.42 -38.23
CA ASN A 54 10.92 -3.02 -37.85
C ASN A 54 9.57 -2.52 -38.39
N ILE A 55 8.71 -2.05 -37.50
CA ILE A 55 7.38 -1.52 -37.85
C ILE A 55 7.28 -0.08 -37.35
N ASN A 56 7.11 0.86 -38.28
CA ASN A 56 6.79 2.26 -37.98
C ASN A 56 5.36 2.54 -38.46
N ALA A 57 4.47 2.87 -37.52
CA ALA A 57 3.09 3.21 -37.82
C ALA A 57 2.44 4.13 -36.78
N ASP A 58 1.23 4.59 -37.06
CA ASP A 58 0.43 5.32 -36.06
C ASP A 58 -0.36 4.34 -35.17
N TYR A 59 -0.84 3.25 -35.77
CA TYR A 59 -1.60 2.21 -35.08
C TYR A 59 -1.16 0.82 -35.53
N LEU A 60 -1.01 -0.08 -34.57
CA LEU A 60 -0.77 -1.50 -34.79
C LEU A 60 -1.83 -2.34 -34.09
N ASN A 61 -2.61 -3.09 -34.88
CA ASN A 61 -3.60 -4.04 -34.36
C ASN A 61 -3.23 -5.46 -34.79
N LEU A 62 -3.03 -6.34 -33.82
CA LEU A 62 -2.81 -7.77 -34.02
C LEU A 62 -3.94 -8.51 -33.32
N THR A 63 -4.65 -9.36 -34.06
CA THR A 63 -5.86 -10.03 -33.55
C THR A 63 -5.95 -11.47 -34.06
N ASN A 64 -6.77 -12.30 -33.42
CA ASN A 64 -7.20 -13.61 -33.93
C ASN A 64 -6.03 -14.51 -34.39
N GLY A 65 -5.04 -14.72 -33.53
CA GLY A 65 -3.89 -15.59 -33.79
C GLY A 65 -2.85 -15.01 -34.75
N ALA A 66 -2.89 -13.71 -35.05
CA ALA A 66 -1.82 -13.06 -35.82
C ALA A 66 -0.48 -13.12 -35.06
N THR A 67 0.61 -13.32 -35.79
CA THR A 67 1.96 -13.49 -35.22
C THR A 67 3.00 -12.66 -35.96
N VAL A 68 3.88 -12.02 -35.20
CA VAL A 68 5.11 -11.38 -35.70
C VAL A 68 6.30 -12.06 -35.03
N GLN A 69 7.20 -12.65 -35.80
CA GLN A 69 8.26 -13.49 -35.25
C GLN A 69 9.61 -13.42 -35.94
N THR A 70 10.68 -13.58 -35.16
CA THR A 70 12.08 -13.60 -35.59
C THR A 70 12.81 -14.81 -35.00
N ASN A 71 12.15 -15.98 -35.03
CA ASN A 71 12.60 -17.16 -34.32
C ASN A 71 13.84 -17.80 -34.99
N THR A 72 14.70 -18.41 -34.18
CA THR A 72 15.80 -19.26 -34.67
C THR A 72 15.68 -20.67 -34.09
N PHE A 73 15.51 -21.66 -34.98
CA PHE A 73 15.37 -23.06 -34.60
C PHE A 73 16.72 -23.79 -34.44
N GLY A 74 17.80 -23.24 -35.01
CA GLY A 74 19.15 -23.78 -34.88
C GLY A 74 19.98 -23.06 -33.80
N THR A 75 21.31 -23.02 -33.98
CA THR A 75 22.26 -22.41 -33.02
C THR A 75 22.47 -20.90 -33.21
N GLY A 76 21.85 -20.29 -34.22
CA GLY A 76 21.96 -18.86 -34.50
C GLY A 76 21.20 -17.99 -33.48
N LYS A 77 21.40 -16.68 -33.53
CA LYS A 77 20.67 -15.71 -32.68
C LYS A 77 19.33 -15.35 -33.31
N ALA A 78 18.31 -15.19 -32.48
CA ALA A 78 17.03 -14.63 -32.92
C ALA A 78 17.17 -13.13 -33.18
N GLY A 79 16.38 -12.62 -34.14
CA GLY A 79 16.34 -11.19 -34.50
C GLY A 79 15.47 -10.40 -33.53
N GLY A 80 15.56 -9.07 -33.57
CA GLY A 80 14.73 -8.18 -32.77
C GLY A 80 13.39 -7.84 -33.44
N ILE A 81 12.40 -7.52 -32.61
CA ILE A 81 11.15 -6.88 -33.05
C ILE A 81 11.16 -5.45 -32.51
N ASN A 82 11.16 -4.45 -33.39
CA ASN A 82 11.14 -3.05 -33.03
C ASN A 82 9.86 -2.38 -33.55
N LEU A 83 9.03 -1.90 -32.63
CA LEU A 83 7.76 -1.25 -32.91
C LEU A 83 7.84 0.21 -32.49
N ASN A 84 7.84 1.14 -33.45
CA ASN A 84 7.71 2.57 -33.18
C ASN A 84 6.32 3.02 -33.61
N ILE A 85 5.41 3.10 -32.64
CA ILE A 85 3.99 3.33 -32.89
C ILE A 85 3.57 4.65 -32.25
N SER A 86 3.11 5.60 -33.05
CA SER A 86 2.90 6.97 -32.56
C SER A 86 1.67 7.13 -31.65
N ASN A 87 0.69 6.20 -31.71
CA ASN A 87 -0.49 6.25 -30.84
C ASN A 87 -0.68 4.97 -30.01
N GLN A 88 -0.96 3.82 -30.64
CA GLN A 88 -1.39 2.63 -29.90
C GLN A 88 -1.01 1.32 -30.56
N VAL A 89 -0.62 0.36 -29.72
CA VAL A 89 -0.52 -1.07 -30.02
C VAL A 89 -1.64 -1.83 -29.30
N ASN A 90 -2.41 -2.63 -30.04
CA ASN A 90 -3.44 -3.50 -29.49
C ASN A 90 -3.19 -4.95 -29.93
N LEU A 91 -3.02 -5.85 -28.95
CA LEU A 91 -2.83 -7.29 -29.13
C LEU A 91 -4.02 -8.04 -28.53
N VAL A 92 -4.71 -8.86 -29.33
CA VAL A 92 -5.86 -9.66 -28.88
C VAL A 92 -5.71 -11.10 -29.37
N GLY A 93 -5.39 -12.04 -28.48
CA GLY A 93 -5.12 -13.43 -28.86
C GLY A 93 -4.06 -13.57 -29.94
N SER A 94 -3.03 -12.72 -29.89
CA SER A 94 -1.98 -12.59 -30.90
C SER A 94 -0.60 -12.57 -30.26
N SER A 95 0.47 -12.83 -31.03
CA SER A 95 1.81 -12.94 -30.47
C SER A 95 2.90 -12.12 -31.18
N LEU A 96 3.84 -11.62 -30.37
CA LEU A 96 5.15 -11.10 -30.78
C LEU A 96 6.22 -12.04 -30.20
N GLU A 97 7.10 -12.59 -31.05
CA GLU A 97 7.99 -13.69 -30.64
C GLU A 97 9.41 -13.56 -31.19
N THR A 98 10.41 -13.56 -30.31
CA THR A 98 11.84 -13.51 -30.65
C THR A 98 12.59 -14.71 -30.06
N LYS A 99 12.11 -15.92 -30.37
CA LYS A 99 12.49 -17.15 -29.66
C LYS A 99 13.71 -17.86 -30.26
N THR A 100 14.48 -18.55 -29.42
CA THR A 100 15.43 -19.57 -29.88
C THR A 100 15.05 -20.96 -29.38
N GLU A 101 14.83 -21.90 -30.29
CA GLU A 101 14.58 -23.32 -29.96
C GLU A 101 15.89 -24.14 -29.88
N GLY A 102 17.01 -23.58 -30.32
CA GLY A 102 18.35 -24.13 -30.06
C GLY A 102 19.08 -23.42 -28.91
N VAL A 103 20.40 -23.62 -28.82
CA VAL A 103 21.28 -22.98 -27.80
C VAL A 103 21.55 -21.48 -28.10
N GLY A 104 20.84 -20.90 -29.07
CA GLY A 104 21.01 -19.52 -29.49
C GLY A 104 20.53 -18.49 -28.46
N ILE A 105 20.99 -17.25 -28.59
CA ILE A 105 20.54 -16.09 -27.80
C ILE A 105 19.22 -15.58 -28.38
N ALA A 106 18.22 -15.35 -27.52
CA ALA A 106 16.95 -14.77 -27.93
C ALA A 106 17.08 -13.28 -28.28
N GLY A 107 16.28 -12.84 -29.26
CA GLY A 107 16.24 -11.46 -29.70
C GLY A 107 15.40 -10.60 -28.74
N GLY A 108 15.57 -9.28 -28.79
CA GLY A 108 14.79 -8.37 -27.96
C GLY A 108 13.47 -7.93 -28.60
N VAL A 109 12.49 -7.58 -27.78
CA VAL A 109 11.28 -6.88 -28.23
C VAL A 109 11.31 -5.46 -27.68
N ASN A 110 11.33 -4.46 -28.55
CA ASN A 110 11.27 -3.05 -28.19
C ASN A 110 9.96 -2.46 -28.71
N ILE A 111 9.14 -1.92 -27.81
CA ILE A 111 7.88 -1.26 -28.14
C ILE A 111 7.93 0.16 -27.60
N ASN A 112 7.90 1.13 -28.51
CA ASN A 112 7.79 2.55 -28.19
C ASN A 112 6.41 3.04 -28.66
N THR A 113 5.50 3.28 -27.70
CA THR A 113 4.11 3.69 -27.98
C THR A 113 3.51 4.35 -26.74
N PRO A 114 2.65 5.37 -26.88
CA PRO A 114 1.88 5.91 -25.75
C PRO A 114 0.98 4.88 -25.08
N GLN A 115 0.38 3.97 -25.86
CA GLN A 115 -0.54 2.98 -25.29
C GLN A 115 -0.25 1.58 -25.80
N LEU A 116 -0.21 0.62 -24.88
CA LEU A 116 -0.08 -0.81 -25.17
C LEU A 116 -1.14 -1.59 -24.41
N THR A 117 -1.97 -2.33 -25.15
CA THR A 117 -3.02 -3.18 -24.60
C THR A 117 -2.84 -4.62 -25.06
N LEU A 118 -2.83 -5.56 -24.12
CA LEU A 118 -2.84 -7.00 -24.34
C LEU A 118 -4.12 -7.59 -23.74
N ASN A 119 -4.91 -8.29 -24.56
CA ASN A 119 -6.12 -9.00 -24.13
C ASN A 119 -6.15 -10.43 -24.67
N ASP A 120 -6.94 -11.28 -24.01
CA ASP A 120 -7.40 -12.58 -24.52
C ASP A 120 -6.25 -13.49 -25.00
N ASP A 121 -5.34 -13.90 -24.12
CA ASP A 121 -4.16 -14.74 -24.42
C ASP A 121 -3.12 -14.10 -25.35
N ALA A 122 -3.04 -12.76 -25.39
CA ALA A 122 -1.96 -12.08 -26.11
C ALA A 122 -0.59 -12.34 -25.46
N LYS A 123 0.45 -12.42 -26.30
CA LYS A 123 1.81 -12.83 -25.88
C LYS A 123 2.88 -11.91 -26.44
N ILE A 124 3.82 -11.48 -25.60
CA ILE A 124 5.08 -10.83 -26.01
C ILE A 124 6.25 -11.62 -25.43
N TYR A 125 6.88 -12.47 -26.24
CA TYR A 125 7.87 -13.44 -25.78
C TYR A 125 9.26 -13.20 -26.36
N ALA A 126 10.26 -13.17 -25.48
CA ALA A 126 11.68 -13.09 -25.80
C ALA A 126 12.46 -14.22 -25.12
N SER A 127 12.14 -15.47 -25.48
CA SER A 127 12.58 -16.66 -24.73
C SER A 127 13.65 -17.50 -25.44
N SER A 128 14.57 -18.10 -24.69
CA SER A 128 15.61 -19.02 -25.21
C SER A 128 15.60 -20.36 -24.47
N ILE A 129 15.93 -21.46 -25.16
CA ILE A 129 16.06 -22.78 -24.52
C ILE A 129 17.39 -22.92 -23.76
N GLY A 130 18.53 -22.45 -24.28
CA GLY A 130 19.85 -22.92 -23.77
C GLY A 130 20.96 -21.88 -23.56
N SER A 131 20.68 -20.57 -23.50
CA SER A 131 21.75 -19.58 -23.31
C SER A 131 21.31 -18.28 -22.60
N LEU A 132 20.99 -17.23 -23.36
CA LEU A 132 20.56 -15.94 -22.84
C LEU A 132 19.16 -15.63 -23.38
N GLY A 133 18.25 -15.28 -22.47
CA GLY A 133 16.93 -14.74 -22.81
C GLY A 133 17.06 -13.36 -23.44
N GLY A 134 16.06 -12.98 -24.22
CA GLY A 134 15.99 -11.68 -24.87
C GLY A 134 15.34 -10.67 -23.94
N ASN A 135 15.71 -9.40 -24.08
CA ASN A 135 15.12 -8.35 -23.26
C ASN A 135 13.83 -7.84 -23.90
N ILE A 136 12.84 -7.48 -23.07
CA ILE A 136 11.63 -6.79 -23.50
C ILE A 136 11.66 -5.39 -22.91
N LYS A 137 11.56 -4.38 -23.78
CA LYS A 137 11.52 -2.98 -23.39
C LYS A 137 10.24 -2.34 -23.89
N LEU A 138 9.44 -1.82 -22.96
CA LEU A 138 8.19 -1.11 -23.22
C LEU A 138 8.37 0.34 -22.76
N ASP A 139 8.53 1.24 -23.73
CA ASP A 139 8.94 2.62 -23.51
C ASP A 139 7.91 3.62 -24.00
N ASN A 140 8.01 4.84 -23.44
CA ASN A 140 7.17 5.98 -23.81
C ASN A 140 5.67 5.69 -23.66
N LEU A 141 5.32 4.81 -22.71
CA LEU A 141 3.94 4.50 -22.40
C LEU A 141 3.39 5.62 -21.51
N GLU A 142 2.15 5.99 -21.76
CA GLU A 142 1.26 6.56 -20.75
C GLU A 142 0.65 5.40 -19.96
N ILE A 143 0.10 4.42 -20.67
CA ILE A 143 -0.66 3.30 -20.09
C ILE A 143 -0.22 1.95 -20.67
N LEU A 144 0.02 0.98 -19.78
CA LEU A 144 0.09 -0.44 -20.10
C LEU A 144 -1.09 -1.18 -19.47
N GLN A 145 -1.84 -1.93 -20.29
CA GLN A 145 -2.89 -2.84 -19.83
C GLN A 145 -2.60 -4.27 -20.29
N VAL A 146 -2.54 -5.20 -19.34
CA VAL A 146 -2.35 -6.63 -19.59
C VAL A 146 -3.48 -7.39 -18.92
N ASN A 147 -4.41 -7.91 -19.72
CA ASN A 147 -5.58 -8.64 -19.24
C ASN A 147 -5.57 -10.06 -19.80
N ASN A 148 -5.52 -11.05 -18.91
CA ASN A 148 -5.46 -12.47 -19.26
C ASN A 148 -4.38 -12.75 -20.34
N SER A 149 -3.19 -12.18 -20.17
CA SER A 149 -2.14 -12.10 -21.21
C SER A 149 -0.75 -12.10 -20.59
N ASN A 150 0.28 -12.41 -21.39
CA ASN A 150 1.65 -12.63 -20.87
C ASN A 150 2.73 -11.85 -21.62
N ILE A 151 3.62 -11.23 -20.85
CA ILE A 151 4.88 -10.63 -21.33
C ILE A 151 6.02 -11.40 -20.66
N SER A 152 6.87 -12.07 -21.45
CA SER A 152 7.85 -13.02 -20.89
C SER A 152 9.21 -12.99 -21.57
N ALA A 153 10.27 -12.89 -20.76
CA ALA A 153 11.67 -12.94 -21.18
C ALA A 153 12.42 -14.16 -20.60
N SER A 154 11.70 -15.28 -20.44
CA SER A 154 12.18 -16.48 -19.73
C SER A 154 13.18 -17.35 -20.51
N THR A 155 13.91 -18.20 -19.80
CA THR A 155 14.78 -19.24 -20.39
C THR A 155 14.60 -20.60 -19.75
N VAL A 156 14.95 -21.67 -20.46
CA VAL A 156 14.96 -23.03 -19.86
C VAL A 156 16.27 -23.28 -19.10
N ASP A 157 17.40 -23.45 -19.79
CA ASP A 157 18.70 -23.81 -19.18
C ASP A 157 19.75 -22.68 -19.27
N GLY A 158 19.31 -21.43 -19.16
CA GLY A 158 20.13 -20.22 -19.40
C GLY A 158 19.86 -19.07 -18.43
N LYS A 159 20.50 -17.92 -18.63
CA LYS A 159 20.12 -16.70 -17.89
C LYS A 159 18.96 -16.03 -18.61
N ALA A 160 17.84 -15.83 -17.91
CA ALA A 160 16.69 -15.13 -18.44
C ALA A 160 17.01 -13.66 -18.76
N GLY A 161 16.27 -13.10 -19.72
CA GLY A 161 16.38 -11.69 -20.09
C GLY A 161 15.70 -10.79 -19.05
N SER A 162 15.67 -9.49 -19.33
CA SER A 162 14.97 -8.51 -18.49
C SER A 162 13.71 -7.99 -19.13
N ILE A 163 12.73 -7.60 -18.30
CA ILE A 163 11.57 -6.80 -18.73
C ILE A 163 11.72 -5.41 -18.12
N GLU A 164 11.62 -4.38 -18.94
CA GLU A 164 11.60 -2.98 -18.53
C GLU A 164 10.30 -2.34 -19.02
N VAL A 165 9.53 -1.77 -18.10
CA VAL A 165 8.27 -1.07 -18.38
C VAL A 165 8.38 0.37 -17.88
N ASN A 166 8.27 1.33 -18.78
CA ASN A 166 8.30 2.75 -18.48
C ASN A 166 6.97 3.39 -18.91
N ALA A 167 6.04 3.54 -17.96
CA ALA A 167 4.70 4.07 -18.19
C ALA A 167 4.41 5.29 -17.30
N SER A 168 4.25 6.48 -17.87
CA SER A 168 4.11 7.72 -17.07
C SER A 168 2.85 7.79 -16.22
N GLU A 169 1.77 7.08 -16.57
CA GLU A 169 0.51 7.11 -15.83
C GLU A 169 0.26 5.81 -15.08
N SER A 170 0.01 4.70 -15.78
CA SER A 170 -0.35 3.46 -15.10
C SER A 170 0.12 2.18 -15.78
N VAL A 171 0.33 1.16 -14.96
CA VAL A 171 0.47 -0.25 -15.35
C VAL A 171 -0.62 -1.05 -14.65
N GLN A 172 -1.47 -1.71 -15.44
CA GLN A 172 -2.61 -2.48 -14.94
C GLN A 172 -2.49 -3.93 -15.42
N LEU A 173 -2.39 -4.87 -14.48
CA LEU A 173 -2.32 -6.30 -14.74
C LEU A 173 -3.55 -6.97 -14.11
N THR A 174 -4.34 -7.69 -14.91
CA THR A 174 -5.57 -8.35 -14.46
C THR A 174 -5.73 -9.76 -15.03
N GLY A 175 -6.38 -10.64 -14.28
CA GLY A 175 -6.67 -12.01 -14.72
C GLY A 175 -5.43 -12.91 -14.74
N GLU A 176 -5.44 -13.95 -15.57
CA GLU A 176 -4.32 -14.89 -15.65
C GLU A 176 -3.15 -14.33 -16.49
N GLY A 177 -1.96 -14.21 -15.88
CA GLY A 177 -0.73 -13.80 -16.58
C GLY A 177 -0.06 -12.59 -15.94
N GLY A 178 0.54 -11.73 -16.76
CA GLY A 178 1.28 -10.54 -16.33
C GLY A 178 2.70 -10.47 -16.89
N LEU A 179 3.68 -10.14 -16.05
CA LEU A 179 5.09 -9.99 -16.41
C LEU A 179 5.90 -11.16 -15.83
N ASN A 180 6.72 -11.82 -16.66
CA ASN A 180 7.43 -13.03 -16.22
C ASN A 180 8.89 -13.12 -16.75
N VAL A 181 9.85 -13.29 -15.84
CA VAL A 181 11.26 -13.60 -16.16
C VAL A 181 11.74 -14.86 -15.42
N ALA A 182 11.32 -16.03 -15.89
CA ALA A 182 11.67 -17.29 -15.23
C ALA A 182 12.92 -17.98 -15.82
N GLY A 183 13.70 -18.63 -14.96
CA GLY A 183 14.54 -19.76 -15.31
C GLY A 183 13.73 -21.05 -15.07
N ILE A 184 13.39 -21.81 -16.11
CA ILE A 184 12.54 -23.01 -15.95
C ILE A 184 13.37 -24.20 -15.44
N GLY A 185 14.66 -24.26 -15.79
CA GLY A 185 15.64 -25.26 -15.34
C GLY A 185 16.64 -24.70 -14.33
N LYS A 186 17.93 -25.00 -14.50
CA LYS A 186 19.03 -24.50 -13.61
C LYS A 186 19.48 -23.07 -13.92
N GLY A 187 18.88 -22.48 -14.94
CA GLY A 187 19.18 -21.13 -15.39
C GLY A 187 18.87 -20.07 -14.33
N LYS A 188 19.53 -18.91 -14.34
CA LYS A 188 19.19 -17.80 -13.41
C LYS A 188 18.03 -16.98 -13.96
N ALA A 189 17.08 -16.62 -13.10
CA ALA A 189 15.99 -15.74 -13.47
C ALA A 189 16.50 -14.31 -13.72
N GLY A 190 15.70 -13.54 -14.46
CA GLY A 190 16.07 -12.24 -14.99
C GLY A 190 15.80 -11.12 -14.01
N SER A 191 15.57 -9.91 -14.52
CA SER A 191 15.03 -8.83 -13.72
C SER A 191 13.82 -8.18 -14.36
N ILE A 192 12.90 -7.71 -13.54
CA ILE A 192 11.76 -6.89 -13.96
C ILE A 192 11.91 -5.52 -13.33
N ASN A 193 11.88 -4.48 -14.16
CA ASN A 193 11.83 -3.09 -13.71
C ASN A 193 10.53 -2.47 -14.20
N VAL A 194 9.71 -1.96 -13.28
CA VAL A 194 8.47 -1.24 -13.60
C VAL A 194 8.58 0.17 -13.04
N ASN A 195 8.47 1.16 -13.91
CA ASN A 195 8.44 2.58 -13.55
C ASN A 195 7.09 3.14 -13.97
N THR A 196 6.28 3.56 -13.00
CA THR A 196 4.97 4.16 -13.27
C THR A 196 4.50 5.09 -12.17
N THR A 197 3.36 5.77 -12.35
CA THR A 197 2.73 6.52 -11.25
C THR A 197 1.82 5.60 -10.44
N GLU A 198 1.06 4.74 -11.12
CA GLU A 198 0.17 3.77 -10.49
C GLU A 198 0.41 2.35 -11.02
N LEU A 199 0.73 1.42 -10.12
CA LEU A 199 0.80 -0.01 -10.44
C LEU A 199 -0.34 -0.75 -9.74
N THR A 200 -1.16 -1.42 -10.55
CA THR A 200 -2.27 -2.23 -10.08
C THR A 200 -2.15 -3.67 -10.59
N ILE A 201 -2.24 -4.65 -9.68
CA ILE A 201 -2.18 -6.07 -9.97
C ILE A 201 -3.38 -6.77 -9.32
N GLN A 202 -4.29 -7.31 -10.13
CA GLN A 202 -5.55 -7.86 -9.63
C GLN A 202 -5.89 -9.21 -10.24
N ASP A 203 -6.85 -9.90 -9.61
CA ASP A 203 -7.55 -11.07 -10.14
C ASP A 203 -6.60 -12.21 -10.56
N GLY A 204 -5.58 -12.47 -9.75
CA GLY A 204 -4.60 -13.55 -9.98
C GLY A 204 -3.39 -13.17 -10.84
N ALA A 205 -3.33 -11.94 -11.36
CA ALA A 205 -2.21 -11.49 -12.18
C ALA A 205 -0.90 -11.43 -11.38
N LYS A 206 0.24 -11.58 -12.05
CA LYS A 206 1.56 -11.64 -11.40
C LYS A 206 2.62 -10.83 -12.10
N ILE A 207 3.52 -10.24 -11.31
CA ILE A 207 4.88 -9.91 -11.71
C ILE A 207 5.79 -10.97 -11.08
N SER A 208 6.37 -11.83 -11.90
CA SER A 208 7.10 -13.02 -11.46
C SER A 208 8.54 -13.06 -11.99
N ALA A 209 9.48 -13.30 -11.10
CA ALA A 209 10.87 -13.66 -11.42
C ALA A 209 11.24 -14.99 -10.74
N GLU A 210 10.29 -15.92 -10.72
CA GLU A 210 10.41 -17.24 -10.07
C GLU A 210 11.39 -18.17 -10.80
N ASN A 211 11.89 -19.15 -10.07
CA ASN A 211 12.81 -20.14 -10.62
C ASN A 211 12.61 -21.51 -9.98
N THR A 212 12.82 -22.57 -10.78
CA THR A 212 12.68 -23.94 -10.29
C THR A 212 13.94 -24.40 -9.56
N ASP A 213 15.11 -24.37 -10.22
CA ASP A 213 16.37 -24.92 -9.70
C ASP A 213 17.53 -23.89 -9.66
N GLY A 214 17.37 -22.76 -10.35
CA GLY A 214 18.33 -21.66 -10.34
C GLY A 214 17.94 -20.53 -9.38
N GLU A 215 18.82 -19.53 -9.24
CA GLU A 215 18.56 -18.35 -8.41
C GLU A 215 17.34 -17.56 -8.93
N GLY A 216 16.48 -17.12 -8.01
CA GLY A 216 15.37 -16.22 -8.31
C GLY A 216 15.85 -14.85 -8.82
N GLY A 217 15.02 -14.19 -9.62
CA GLY A 217 15.35 -12.92 -10.25
C GLY A 217 14.95 -11.73 -9.40
N SER A 218 15.45 -10.53 -9.74
CA SER A 218 15.13 -9.32 -8.98
C SER A 218 13.96 -8.56 -9.59
N ILE A 219 13.05 -8.09 -8.75
CA ILE A 219 11.95 -7.21 -9.16
C ILE A 219 12.15 -5.84 -8.53
N ASN A 220 12.23 -4.80 -9.35
CA ASN A 220 12.25 -3.42 -8.90
C ASN A 220 10.99 -2.72 -9.43
N VAL A 221 10.22 -2.13 -8.52
CA VAL A 221 9.06 -1.33 -8.86
C VAL A 221 9.29 0.06 -8.31
N ASN A 222 9.19 1.06 -9.18
CA ASN A 222 9.17 2.46 -8.81
C ASN A 222 7.77 3.01 -9.16
N THR A 223 6.97 3.31 -8.14
CA THR A 223 5.58 3.79 -8.31
C THR A 223 5.19 4.82 -7.25
N ASN A 224 4.08 5.54 -7.39
CA ASN A 224 3.54 6.37 -6.30
C ASN A 224 2.45 5.60 -5.54
N THR A 225 1.63 4.87 -6.30
CA THR A 225 0.55 4.04 -5.78
C THR A 225 0.79 2.59 -6.20
N PHE A 226 0.69 1.68 -5.25
CA PHE A 226 0.75 0.24 -5.50
C PHE A 226 -0.45 -0.46 -4.89
N ILE A 227 -1.20 -1.18 -5.73
CA ILE A 227 -2.40 -1.91 -5.31
C ILE A 227 -2.28 -3.36 -5.75
N THR A 228 -2.42 -4.29 -4.80
CA THR A 228 -2.68 -5.69 -5.10
C THR A 228 -4.01 -6.13 -4.52
N SER A 229 -4.83 -6.79 -5.33
CA SER A 229 -6.10 -7.32 -4.87
C SER A 229 -6.49 -8.65 -5.52
N ASN A 230 -7.42 -9.37 -4.91
CA ASN A 230 -8.02 -10.59 -5.48
C ASN A 230 -6.99 -11.63 -6.00
N GLY A 231 -5.91 -11.85 -5.27
CA GLY A 231 -4.85 -12.80 -5.64
C GLY A 231 -3.75 -12.23 -6.53
N GLY A 232 -3.68 -10.90 -6.72
CA GLY A 232 -2.59 -10.23 -7.44
C GLY A 232 -1.26 -10.27 -6.69
N GLN A 233 -0.15 -10.60 -7.37
CA GLN A 233 1.13 -10.87 -6.71
C GLN A 233 2.36 -10.21 -7.37
N VAL A 234 3.34 -9.87 -6.53
CA VAL A 234 4.74 -9.68 -6.94
C VAL A 234 5.56 -10.79 -6.29
N VAL A 235 6.27 -11.59 -7.09
CA VAL A 235 6.84 -12.85 -6.60
C VAL A 235 8.21 -13.18 -7.19
N THR A 236 9.14 -13.61 -6.34
CA THR A 236 10.51 -14.05 -6.69
C THR A 236 10.84 -15.43 -6.14
N THR A 237 9.81 -16.22 -5.83
CA THR A 237 9.90 -17.53 -5.18
C THR A 237 10.82 -18.50 -5.93
N THR A 238 11.62 -19.23 -5.16
CA THR A 238 12.43 -20.37 -5.65
C THR A 238 11.85 -21.69 -5.13
N SER A 239 11.88 -22.75 -5.93
CA SER A 239 11.49 -24.10 -5.48
C SER A 239 12.66 -25.07 -5.30
N GLY A 240 13.87 -24.64 -5.66
CA GLY A 240 15.04 -25.52 -5.81
C GLY A 240 16.04 -25.35 -4.69
N SER A 241 17.31 -25.60 -5.01
CA SER A 241 18.39 -25.44 -4.03
C SER A 241 18.98 -24.03 -3.96
N ALA A 242 18.62 -23.15 -4.90
CA ALA A 242 19.15 -21.79 -4.99
C ALA A 242 18.21 -20.80 -4.29
N ASP A 243 18.77 -19.67 -3.87
CA ASP A 243 18.07 -18.64 -3.10
C ASP A 243 16.99 -17.92 -3.93
N ALA A 244 15.95 -17.43 -3.25
CA ALA A 244 14.91 -16.61 -3.86
C ALA A 244 15.47 -15.24 -4.24
N GLY A 245 14.84 -14.59 -5.21
CA GLY A 245 15.28 -13.26 -5.64
C GLY A 245 14.75 -12.14 -4.75
N ASN A 246 15.32 -10.94 -4.88
CA ASN A 246 14.95 -9.80 -4.06
C ASN A 246 13.84 -8.95 -4.72
N ILE A 247 13.02 -8.32 -3.90
CA ILE A 247 11.96 -7.39 -4.32
C ILE A 247 12.24 -6.02 -3.69
N ASN A 248 12.44 -5.01 -4.54
CA ASN A 248 12.54 -3.62 -4.12
C ASN A 248 11.31 -2.87 -4.64
N LEU A 249 10.48 -2.39 -3.72
CA LEU A 249 9.33 -1.55 -4.05
C LEU A 249 9.61 -0.15 -3.53
N ASN A 250 10.14 0.70 -4.42
CA ASN A 250 10.45 2.07 -4.12
C ASN A 250 9.25 2.95 -4.46
N ILE A 251 8.80 3.75 -3.50
CA ILE A 251 7.69 4.67 -3.73
C ILE A 251 8.24 6.08 -3.97
N LEU A 252 8.15 6.56 -5.21
CA LEU A 252 8.96 7.68 -5.73
C LEU A 252 8.58 9.04 -5.13
N ASP A 253 7.31 9.22 -4.80
CA ASP A 253 6.83 10.46 -4.22
C ASP A 253 6.86 10.38 -2.70
N LYS A 254 7.61 11.28 -2.05
CA LYS A 254 7.65 11.34 -0.57
C LYS A 254 6.61 12.31 -0.02
N ASP A 255 5.76 12.86 -0.88
CA ASP A 255 4.59 13.62 -0.45
C ASP A 255 3.50 12.67 0.11
N SER A 256 2.47 13.26 0.73
CA SER A 256 1.49 12.55 1.59
C SER A 256 0.58 11.53 0.89
N ASP A 257 0.63 11.45 -0.45
CA ASP A 257 -0.30 10.65 -1.26
C ASP A 257 0.25 9.26 -1.65
N SER A 258 1.49 8.98 -1.30
CA SER A 258 2.14 7.69 -1.58
C SER A 258 1.58 6.57 -0.71
N SER A 259 0.99 5.56 -1.36
CA SER A 259 0.23 4.52 -0.68
C SER A 259 0.42 3.13 -1.27
N ILE A 260 0.56 2.15 -0.38
CA ILE A 260 0.44 0.73 -0.69
C ILE A 260 -0.85 0.18 -0.09
N LEU A 261 -1.64 -0.50 -0.92
CA LEU A 261 -2.79 -1.28 -0.50
C LEU A 261 -2.62 -2.73 -0.96
N LEU A 262 -2.53 -3.65 0.00
CA LEU A 262 -2.57 -5.09 -0.26
C LEU A 262 -3.88 -5.63 0.32
N GLU A 263 -4.73 -6.22 -0.50
CA GLU A 263 -6.06 -6.68 -0.07
C GLU A 263 -6.42 -8.06 -0.63
N GLY A 264 -6.98 -8.91 0.23
CA GLY A 264 -7.53 -10.20 -0.19
C GLY A 264 -6.51 -11.35 -0.15
N ASN A 265 -7.05 -12.55 0.05
CA ASN A 265 -6.26 -13.77 0.10
C ASN A 265 -5.38 -13.97 -1.13
N ASN A 266 -4.16 -14.47 -0.91
CA ASN A 266 -3.13 -14.67 -1.92
C ASN A 266 -2.68 -13.38 -2.64
N SER A 267 -3.09 -12.19 -2.20
CA SER A 267 -2.53 -10.94 -2.68
C SER A 267 -1.29 -10.55 -1.87
N GLY A 268 -0.27 -9.99 -2.53
CA GLY A 268 0.87 -9.46 -1.79
C GLY A 268 2.22 -9.50 -2.50
N ILE A 269 3.25 -9.45 -1.67
CA ILE A 269 4.66 -9.39 -2.08
C ILE A 269 5.39 -10.58 -1.46
N PHE A 270 5.99 -11.43 -2.30
CA PHE A 270 6.48 -12.74 -1.88
C PHE A 270 7.89 -13.06 -2.42
N ALA A 271 8.86 -13.13 -1.53
CA ALA A 271 10.23 -13.58 -1.78
C ALA A 271 10.51 -14.91 -1.05
N ASN A 272 9.54 -15.83 -1.12
CA ASN A 272 9.55 -17.07 -0.35
C ASN A 272 10.45 -18.15 -0.97
N THR A 273 10.65 -19.25 -0.26
CA THR A 273 11.03 -20.53 -0.86
C THR A 273 9.89 -21.54 -0.75
N ALA A 274 9.75 -22.40 -1.76
CA ALA A 274 8.69 -23.42 -1.80
C ALA A 274 9.02 -24.62 -0.90
N THR A 275 8.00 -25.43 -0.59
CA THR A 275 8.17 -26.67 0.17
C THR A 275 9.23 -27.57 -0.45
N GLY A 276 10.18 -28.04 0.37
CA GLY A 276 11.28 -28.90 -0.07
C GLY A 276 12.48 -28.16 -0.68
N SER A 277 12.39 -26.83 -0.85
CA SER A 277 13.54 -26.00 -1.24
C SER A 277 14.63 -26.01 -0.16
N THR A 278 15.89 -25.91 -0.56
CA THR A 278 17.02 -25.71 0.39
C THR A 278 17.61 -24.31 0.28
N GLY A 279 17.08 -23.46 -0.60
CA GLY A 279 17.52 -22.08 -0.79
C GLY A 279 16.96 -21.16 0.28
N LYS A 280 17.59 -20.00 0.48
CA LYS A 280 17.12 -18.97 1.42
C LYS A 280 16.00 -18.13 0.82
N GLY A 281 15.14 -17.58 1.67
CA GLY A 281 14.21 -16.53 1.29
C GLY A 281 14.96 -15.28 0.82
N GLY A 282 14.33 -14.50 -0.06
CA GLY A 282 14.92 -13.27 -0.61
C GLY A 282 14.67 -12.06 0.29
N ASP A 283 15.30 -10.94 -0.04
CA ASP A 283 15.09 -9.68 0.68
C ASP A 283 13.94 -8.87 0.07
N ILE A 284 13.10 -8.29 0.93
CA ILE A 284 12.02 -7.38 0.55
C ILE A 284 12.25 -6.02 1.19
N ILE A 285 12.35 -4.98 0.37
CA ILE A 285 12.56 -3.59 0.80
C ILE A 285 11.40 -2.74 0.31
N ILE A 286 10.75 -2.01 1.23
CA ILE A 286 9.55 -1.21 0.95
C ILE A 286 9.62 0.13 1.70
N ASP A 287 9.40 1.26 1.01
CA ASP A 287 9.56 2.62 1.58
C ASP A 287 8.38 3.62 1.38
N PRO A 288 7.09 3.26 1.57
CA PRO A 288 5.94 4.13 1.32
C PRO A 288 5.66 5.14 2.45
N THR A 289 4.78 6.12 2.21
CA THR A 289 4.24 6.97 3.28
C THR A 289 3.16 6.21 4.09
N THR A 290 2.25 5.49 3.42
CA THR A 290 1.19 4.70 4.07
C THR A 290 1.10 3.30 3.47
N MET A 291 0.91 2.28 4.31
CA MET A 291 0.67 0.90 3.91
C MET A 291 -0.49 0.32 4.70
N ILE A 292 -1.45 -0.23 3.97
CA ILE A 292 -2.57 -0.98 4.52
C ILE A 292 -2.49 -2.39 3.93
N ILE A 293 -2.37 -3.37 4.81
CA ILE A 293 -2.47 -4.78 4.46
C ILE A 293 -3.74 -5.31 5.11
N LYS A 294 -4.63 -5.91 4.31
CA LYS A 294 -5.87 -6.44 4.85
C LYS A 294 -6.43 -7.67 4.16
N ASP A 295 -7.39 -8.30 4.83
CA ASP A 295 -8.22 -9.38 4.29
C ASP A 295 -7.42 -10.60 3.81
N GLY A 296 -6.40 -11.00 4.59
CA GLY A 296 -5.54 -12.15 4.28
C GLY A 296 -4.40 -11.87 3.28
N ALA A 297 -4.19 -10.63 2.89
CA ALA A 297 -3.01 -10.23 2.11
C ALA A 297 -1.75 -10.16 2.98
N GLY A 298 -0.56 -10.14 2.37
CA GLY A 298 0.66 -10.02 3.15
C GLY A 298 1.94 -9.75 2.39
N VAL A 299 3.01 -9.64 3.18
CA VAL A 299 4.40 -9.55 2.73
C VAL A 299 5.15 -10.73 3.35
N ALA A 300 5.83 -11.54 2.53
CA ALA A 300 6.59 -12.66 3.09
C ALA A 300 7.89 -12.98 2.36
N ALA A 301 8.90 -13.30 3.16
CA ALA A 301 10.20 -13.83 2.75
C ALA A 301 10.48 -15.15 3.50
N SER A 302 9.45 -15.98 3.64
CA SER A 302 9.45 -17.22 4.41
C SER A 302 10.24 -18.33 3.69
N SER A 303 10.77 -19.29 4.46
CA SER A 303 11.31 -20.54 3.92
C SER A 303 10.42 -21.73 4.26
N GLN A 304 9.72 -22.27 3.26
CA GLN A 304 8.82 -23.42 3.46
C GLN A 304 9.55 -24.77 3.34
N GLY A 305 10.83 -24.74 2.97
CA GLY A 305 11.70 -25.90 2.92
C GLY A 305 12.72 -25.90 4.06
N SER A 306 13.94 -26.34 3.77
CA SER A 306 15.05 -26.37 4.72
C SER A 306 15.98 -25.16 4.62
N GLY A 307 15.63 -24.14 3.83
CA GLY A 307 16.37 -22.88 3.80
C GLY A 307 16.15 -22.00 5.03
N GLU A 308 16.94 -20.95 5.16
CA GLU A 308 16.73 -19.87 6.12
C GLU A 308 15.72 -18.84 5.57
N GLY A 309 15.03 -18.12 6.46
CA GLY A 309 14.13 -17.03 6.08
C GLY A 309 14.92 -15.82 5.55
N GLY A 310 14.31 -15.06 4.65
CA GLY A 310 14.87 -13.82 4.12
C GLY A 310 14.68 -12.64 5.08
N ASN A 311 15.01 -11.43 4.60
CA ASN A 311 14.83 -10.20 5.37
C ASN A 311 13.69 -9.35 4.81
N ILE A 312 12.93 -8.72 5.70
CA ILE A 312 11.92 -7.72 5.34
C ILE A 312 12.28 -6.42 6.04
N ASP A 313 12.59 -5.38 5.25
CA ASP A 313 12.89 -4.05 5.73
C ASP A 313 11.85 -3.06 5.21
N ILE A 314 11.08 -2.47 6.14
CA ILE A 314 10.02 -1.51 5.81
C ILE A 314 10.30 -0.18 6.53
N GLU A 315 10.44 0.88 5.75
CA GLU A 315 10.50 2.26 6.24
C GLU A 315 9.22 2.98 5.84
N ILE A 316 8.45 3.48 6.81
CA ILE A 316 7.08 3.93 6.53
C ILE A 316 6.57 5.01 7.47
N GLY A 317 5.62 5.83 7.01
CA GLY A 317 4.86 6.72 7.88
C GLY A 317 3.86 5.96 8.76
N ASN A 318 2.86 5.36 8.12
CA ASN A 318 1.74 4.68 8.79
C ASN A 318 1.58 3.23 8.30
N LEU A 319 1.56 2.28 9.23
CA LEU A 319 1.32 0.86 8.95
C LEU A 319 0.02 0.38 9.61
N THR A 320 -0.86 -0.25 8.84
CA THR A 320 -2.06 -0.93 9.34
C THR A 320 -2.10 -2.37 8.84
N LEU A 321 -2.20 -3.32 9.77
CA LEU A 321 -2.53 -4.72 9.49
C LEU A 321 -3.93 -5.03 10.03
N ASP A 322 -4.84 -5.45 9.15
CA ASP A 322 -6.24 -5.73 9.48
C ASP A 322 -6.73 -7.04 8.86
N ASN A 323 -7.49 -7.83 9.62
CA ASN A 323 -8.19 -9.03 9.15
C ASN A 323 -7.27 -10.07 8.49
N GLN A 324 -6.52 -10.81 9.33
CA GLN A 324 -5.59 -11.88 8.91
C GLN A 324 -4.44 -11.39 8.01
N ALA A 325 -4.13 -10.10 8.04
CA ALA A 325 -2.97 -9.54 7.36
C ALA A 325 -1.68 -10.05 7.99
N PHE A 326 -0.63 -10.25 7.19
CA PHE A 326 0.63 -10.79 7.70
C PHE A 326 1.89 -10.13 7.12
N ILE A 327 2.92 -10.07 7.96
CA ILE A 327 4.32 -9.86 7.56
C ILE A 327 5.12 -11.05 8.11
N SER A 328 5.66 -11.90 7.24
CA SER A 328 6.25 -13.19 7.65
C SER A 328 7.64 -13.45 7.08
N THR A 329 8.54 -13.90 7.94
CA THR A 329 9.83 -14.51 7.58
C THR A 329 9.98 -15.90 8.19
N GLU A 330 8.84 -16.57 8.42
CA GLU A 330 8.77 -17.89 9.04
C GLU A 330 9.59 -18.94 8.30
N THR A 331 10.09 -19.92 9.03
CA THR A 331 10.74 -21.07 8.44
C THR A 331 10.21 -22.39 8.97
N ALA A 332 10.09 -23.38 8.08
CA ALA A 332 9.69 -24.73 8.48
C ALA A 332 10.78 -25.41 9.32
N THR A 333 12.06 -25.12 9.04
CA THR A 333 13.23 -25.60 9.79
C THR A 333 14.31 -24.53 9.87
N ASN A 334 15.41 -24.79 10.58
CA ASN A 334 16.59 -23.90 10.66
C ASN A 334 16.24 -22.52 11.24
N GLN A 335 16.83 -21.44 10.72
CA GLN A 335 16.77 -20.11 11.31
C GLN A 335 15.68 -19.25 10.67
N GLY A 336 14.80 -18.68 11.49
CA GLY A 336 13.84 -17.65 11.12
C GLY A 336 14.51 -16.41 10.54
N GLY A 337 13.88 -15.75 9.57
CA GLY A 337 14.44 -14.54 8.96
C GLY A 337 14.35 -13.29 9.85
N ASN A 338 14.73 -12.13 9.33
CA ASN A 338 14.68 -10.88 10.08
C ASN A 338 13.61 -9.93 9.55
N ILE A 339 12.91 -9.24 10.46
CA ILE A 339 11.94 -8.21 10.13
C ILE A 339 12.36 -6.91 10.80
N THR A 340 12.55 -5.85 10.02
CA THR A 340 12.83 -4.50 10.50
C THR A 340 11.70 -3.57 10.06
N LEU A 341 11.00 -2.97 11.04
CA LEU A 341 9.96 -1.98 10.78
C LEU A 341 10.36 -0.64 11.40
N ASN A 342 10.57 0.37 10.55
CA ASN A 342 10.82 1.74 10.95
C ASN A 342 9.60 2.59 10.58
N ILE A 343 8.77 2.89 11.58
CA ILE A 343 7.46 3.52 11.41
C ILE A 343 7.52 4.93 12.02
N GLN A 344 7.25 5.97 11.23
CA GLN A 344 7.44 7.36 11.65
C GLN A 344 6.26 7.90 12.47
N ASP A 345 5.04 7.41 12.23
CA ASP A 345 3.83 7.93 12.89
C ASP A 345 3.14 6.87 13.76
N LYS A 346 2.46 5.90 13.13
CA LYS A 346 1.55 4.99 13.82
C LYS A 346 1.62 3.58 13.25
N PHE A 347 1.70 2.62 14.17
CA PHE A 347 1.51 1.22 13.87
C PHE A 347 0.20 0.69 14.49
N PHE A 348 -0.69 0.15 13.66
CA PHE A 348 -1.97 -0.40 14.08
C PHE A 348 -2.17 -1.85 13.62
N LEU A 349 -2.59 -2.71 14.56
CA LEU A 349 -2.74 -4.15 14.39
C LEU A 349 -4.12 -4.60 14.87
N ARG A 350 -4.87 -5.34 14.05
CA ARG A 350 -6.21 -5.76 14.45
C ARG A 350 -6.70 -7.01 13.71
N ASN A 351 -7.78 -7.63 14.21
CA ASN A 351 -8.47 -8.77 13.60
C ASN A 351 -7.57 -9.95 13.16
N ASN A 352 -6.85 -10.59 14.08
CA ASN A 352 -5.98 -11.75 13.85
C ASN A 352 -4.79 -11.47 12.90
N SER A 353 -4.27 -10.25 12.89
CA SER A 353 -3.12 -9.89 12.05
C SER A 353 -1.80 -10.26 12.72
N GLN A 354 -0.78 -10.59 11.93
CA GLN A 354 0.45 -11.20 12.45
C GLN A 354 1.72 -10.56 11.88
N ILE A 355 2.72 -10.36 12.75
CA ILE A 355 4.11 -10.23 12.35
C ILE A 355 4.85 -11.43 12.91
N THR A 356 5.54 -12.18 12.06
CA THR A 356 6.15 -13.42 12.53
C THR A 356 7.48 -13.76 11.87
N ALA A 357 8.43 -14.13 12.71
CA ALA A 357 9.72 -14.70 12.34
C ALA A 357 9.90 -16.07 13.03
N THR A 358 8.80 -16.77 13.27
CA THR A 358 8.79 -18.07 13.96
C THR A 358 9.49 -19.13 13.12
N ALA A 359 10.22 -20.04 13.79
CA ALA A 359 10.95 -21.10 13.11
C ALA A 359 10.65 -22.48 13.71
N GLY A 360 10.58 -23.47 12.84
CA GLY A 360 10.40 -24.86 13.23
C GLY A 360 8.94 -25.32 13.24
N THR A 361 8.79 -26.63 13.13
CA THR A 361 7.53 -27.39 13.18
C THR A 361 7.65 -28.50 14.21
N GLU A 362 6.55 -29.22 14.45
CA GLU A 362 6.57 -30.36 15.38
C GLU A 362 7.58 -31.45 14.97
N ASP A 363 7.73 -31.67 13.66
CA ASP A 363 8.58 -32.72 13.09
C ASP A 363 10.02 -32.25 12.82
N ALA A 364 10.28 -30.95 12.89
CA ALA A 364 11.58 -30.39 12.56
C ALA A 364 11.84 -29.07 13.31
N GLY A 365 12.85 -29.07 14.17
CA GLY A 365 13.25 -27.89 14.94
C GLY A 365 13.64 -26.67 14.10
N GLY A 366 13.80 -25.54 14.79
CA GLY A 366 14.26 -24.28 14.23
C GLY A 366 14.51 -23.23 15.30
N ASP A 367 15.39 -22.28 15.02
CA ASP A 367 15.73 -21.15 15.86
C ASP A 367 14.95 -19.92 15.36
N GLY A 368 14.14 -19.29 16.22
CA GLY A 368 13.32 -18.13 15.87
C GLY A 368 14.17 -16.96 15.37
N GLY A 369 13.61 -16.18 14.45
CA GLY A 369 14.24 -15.02 13.82
C GLY A 369 14.28 -13.77 14.69
N ASN A 370 14.71 -12.65 14.12
CA ASN A 370 14.76 -11.37 14.85
C ASN A 370 13.72 -10.39 14.31
N ILE A 371 13.04 -9.70 15.22
CA ILE A 371 12.08 -8.66 14.89
C ILE A 371 12.52 -7.37 15.57
N THR A 372 12.74 -6.32 14.77
CA THR A 372 13.03 -4.98 15.26
C THR A 372 11.93 -4.02 14.83
N ILE A 373 11.31 -3.33 15.78
CA ILE A 373 10.24 -2.37 15.53
C ILE A 373 10.58 -1.05 16.20
N ASN A 374 10.71 0.00 15.39
CA ASN A 374 10.85 1.38 15.85
C ASN A 374 9.57 2.12 15.44
N ALA A 375 8.76 2.53 16.41
CA ALA A 375 7.50 3.23 16.14
C ALA A 375 7.12 4.12 17.33
N PRO A 376 6.69 5.38 17.14
CA PRO A 376 6.23 6.22 18.26
C PRO A 376 5.09 5.57 19.04
N PHE A 377 4.10 5.03 18.31
CA PHE A 377 2.92 4.39 18.90
C PHE A 377 2.62 3.05 18.25
N ILE A 378 2.47 2.01 19.09
CA ILE A 378 1.99 0.69 18.68
C ILE A 378 0.64 0.44 19.35
N VAL A 379 -0.40 0.24 18.54
CA VAL A 379 -1.77 0.04 19.02
C VAL A 379 -2.33 -1.25 18.46
N ALA A 380 -2.82 -2.11 19.34
CA ALA A 380 -3.58 -3.30 18.98
C ALA A 380 -4.89 -3.37 19.77
N VAL A 381 -5.86 -4.15 19.27
CA VAL A 381 -7.07 -4.47 20.02
C VAL A 381 -6.83 -5.74 20.85
N PRO A 382 -6.95 -5.71 22.20
CA PRO A 382 -6.57 -6.84 23.05
C PRO A 382 -7.24 -8.17 22.73
N SER A 383 -8.52 -8.13 22.35
CA SER A 383 -9.35 -9.31 22.11
C SER A 383 -9.41 -9.72 20.64
N GLU A 384 -8.58 -9.14 19.77
CA GLU A 384 -8.55 -9.46 18.34
C GLU A 384 -7.26 -10.22 17.97
N ASN A 385 -6.60 -10.87 18.92
CA ASN A 385 -5.52 -11.85 18.72
C ASN A 385 -4.48 -11.46 17.65
N SER A 386 -3.99 -10.23 17.70
CA SER A 386 -3.02 -9.72 16.74
C SER A 386 -1.63 -9.74 17.36
N ASP A 387 -0.73 -10.49 16.73
CA ASP A 387 0.45 -11.02 17.41
C ASP A 387 1.76 -10.62 16.72
N ILE A 388 2.81 -10.51 17.53
CA ILE A 388 4.20 -10.32 17.10
C ILE A 388 5.02 -11.48 17.65
N THR A 389 5.44 -12.39 16.79
CA THR A 389 6.00 -13.69 17.23
C THR A 389 7.36 -13.99 16.61
N ALA A 390 8.31 -14.42 17.43
CA ALA A 390 9.60 -14.94 16.99
C ALA A 390 9.86 -16.27 17.72
N ASN A 391 8.87 -17.17 17.65
CA ASN A 391 8.87 -18.39 18.44
C ASN A 391 9.76 -19.48 17.81
N ALA A 392 10.00 -20.55 18.56
CA ALA A 392 10.67 -21.75 18.11
C ALA A 392 9.96 -23.01 18.61
N PHE A 393 10.11 -24.13 17.89
CA PHE A 393 9.62 -25.43 18.37
C PHE A 393 10.65 -26.14 19.25
N GLU A 394 11.71 -26.71 18.66
CA GLU A 394 12.83 -27.34 19.40
C GLU A 394 14.05 -26.43 19.62
N GLY A 395 14.22 -25.39 18.79
CA GLY A 395 15.38 -24.51 18.84
C GLY A 395 15.20 -23.35 19.81
N LYS A 396 16.04 -22.32 19.71
CA LYS A 396 15.95 -21.13 20.56
C LYS A 396 14.88 -20.18 20.02
N GLY A 397 14.07 -19.62 20.90
CA GLY A 397 13.24 -18.48 20.53
C GLY A 397 14.09 -17.30 20.06
N GLY A 398 13.50 -16.46 19.22
CA GLY A 398 14.16 -15.33 18.57
C GLY A 398 14.32 -14.10 19.46
N ASN A 399 14.74 -12.97 18.86
CA ASN A 399 14.87 -11.71 19.60
C ASN A 399 13.91 -10.65 19.04
N ILE A 400 13.06 -10.13 19.91
CA ILE A 400 12.13 -9.05 19.59
C ILE A 400 12.59 -7.78 20.31
N ASN A 401 12.98 -6.77 19.54
CA ASN A 401 13.37 -5.46 20.05
C ASN A 401 12.37 -4.40 19.59
N ILE A 402 11.66 -3.79 20.53
CA ILE A 402 10.68 -2.75 20.26
C ILE A 402 11.13 -1.45 20.91
N THR A 403 11.24 -0.39 20.13
CA THR A 403 11.46 0.97 20.63
C THR A 403 10.23 1.80 20.35
N THR A 404 9.53 2.25 21.41
CA THR A 404 8.25 2.95 21.27
C THR A 404 7.95 3.87 22.45
N GLU A 405 7.25 4.98 22.21
CA GLU A 405 6.79 5.89 23.27
C GLU A 405 5.56 5.33 23.99
N ALA A 406 4.71 4.57 23.30
CA ALA A 406 3.61 3.84 23.92
C ALA A 406 3.21 2.58 23.15
N ILE A 407 2.97 1.51 23.91
CA ILE A 407 2.40 0.26 23.42
C ILE A 407 1.06 0.00 24.11
N LEU A 408 -0.01 -0.12 23.33
CA LEU A 408 -1.38 -0.20 23.82
C LEU A 408 -2.10 -1.42 23.26
N GLY A 409 -2.72 -2.19 24.15
CA GLY A 409 -3.59 -3.31 23.82
C GLY A 409 -2.92 -4.59 23.32
N ILE A 410 -1.60 -4.58 23.17
CA ILE A 410 -0.75 -5.77 23.00
C ILE A 410 0.26 -5.81 24.14
N LYS A 411 0.64 -7.00 24.61
CA LYS A 411 1.65 -7.14 25.66
C LYS A 411 2.47 -8.42 25.48
N PHE A 412 3.69 -8.38 26.01
CA PHE A 412 4.50 -9.57 26.14
C PHE A 412 3.84 -10.61 27.06
N ARG A 413 3.88 -11.87 26.64
CA ARG A 413 3.54 -13.05 27.44
C ARG A 413 4.55 -14.17 27.16
N GLU A 414 4.73 -15.05 28.13
CA GLU A 414 5.64 -16.21 28.00
C GLU A 414 5.11 -17.28 27.03
N LYS A 415 3.79 -17.30 26.79
CA LYS A 415 3.11 -18.20 25.85
C LYS A 415 2.00 -17.44 25.16
N GLN A 416 1.76 -17.79 23.90
CA GLN A 416 0.70 -17.21 23.09
C GLN A 416 -0.69 -17.59 23.66
N THR A 417 -1.62 -16.65 23.58
CA THR A 417 -3.00 -16.74 24.06
C THR A 417 -3.96 -16.38 22.93
N GLU A 418 -5.27 -16.28 23.21
CA GLU A 418 -6.26 -15.76 22.26
C GLU A 418 -6.33 -14.21 22.25
N LEU A 419 -5.37 -13.55 22.91
CA LEU A 419 -5.29 -12.11 23.02
C LEU A 419 -4.07 -11.64 22.25
N SER A 420 -4.06 -10.36 21.88
CA SER A 420 -2.91 -9.77 21.20
C SER A 420 -1.62 -9.89 22.03
N ASP A 421 -0.63 -10.57 21.47
CA ASP A 421 0.55 -11.11 22.13
C ASP A 421 1.88 -10.71 21.48
N ILE A 422 2.91 -10.51 22.31
CA ILE A 422 4.31 -10.50 21.87
C ILE A 422 4.99 -11.71 22.49
N THR A 423 5.55 -12.60 21.67
CA THR A 423 6.16 -13.85 22.15
C THR A 423 7.43 -14.19 21.38
N ALA A 424 8.47 -14.59 22.10
CA ALA A 424 9.68 -15.18 21.53
C ALA A 424 10.03 -16.49 22.25
N SER A 425 9.02 -17.33 22.49
CA SER A 425 9.15 -18.54 23.30
C SER A 425 9.68 -19.72 22.50
N SER A 426 10.15 -20.75 23.21
CA SER A 426 10.42 -22.07 22.63
C SER A 426 9.67 -23.16 23.39
N GLU A 427 9.11 -24.16 22.71
CA GLU A 427 8.37 -25.25 23.35
C GLU A 427 9.32 -26.25 24.04
N PHE A 428 10.38 -26.70 23.35
CA PHE A 428 11.36 -27.64 23.89
C PHE A 428 12.77 -27.07 24.04
N GLY A 429 13.03 -25.90 23.46
CA GLY A 429 14.31 -25.21 23.54
C GLY A 429 14.34 -24.10 24.58
N ILE A 430 15.19 -23.11 24.34
CA ILE A 430 15.37 -21.95 25.23
C ILE A 430 14.54 -20.79 24.67
N SER A 431 13.66 -20.19 25.47
CA SER A 431 12.96 -18.97 25.08
C SER A 431 13.96 -17.85 24.76
N GLY A 432 13.64 -17.10 23.72
CA GLY A 432 14.37 -15.93 23.27
C GLY A 432 14.10 -14.71 24.13
N THR A 433 14.42 -13.53 23.60
CA THR A 433 14.34 -12.27 24.35
C THR A 433 13.32 -11.31 23.76
N VAL A 434 12.58 -10.62 24.63
CA VAL A 434 11.69 -9.52 24.25
C VAL A 434 12.09 -8.28 25.04
N THR A 435 12.60 -7.27 24.33
CA THR A 435 13.03 -6.00 24.90
C THR A 435 12.12 -4.89 24.42
N ILE A 436 11.46 -4.19 25.34
CA ILE A 436 10.62 -3.02 25.03
C ILE A 436 11.26 -1.79 25.65
N ASN A 437 11.86 -0.95 24.81
CA ASN A 437 12.51 0.29 25.19
C ASN A 437 11.54 1.46 25.02
N ASN A 438 11.28 2.18 26.11
CA ASN A 438 10.47 3.39 26.07
C ASN A 438 11.34 4.62 26.38
N PRO A 439 11.75 5.41 25.36
CA PRO A 439 12.75 6.47 25.52
C PRO A 439 12.26 7.70 26.29
N ASN A 440 10.95 7.86 26.52
CA ASN A 440 10.38 9.12 27.03
C ASN A 440 9.35 8.97 28.19
N VAL A 441 9.33 7.85 28.93
CA VAL A 441 8.50 7.81 30.16
C VAL A 441 9.19 8.61 31.26
N ASP A 442 8.74 9.84 31.49
CA ASP A 442 8.86 10.46 32.80
C ASP A 442 7.73 9.95 33.70
N PRO A 443 7.97 8.97 34.60
CA PRO A 443 6.95 8.49 35.53
C PRO A 443 6.42 9.57 36.48
N ALA A 444 7.07 10.74 36.58
CA ALA A 444 6.57 11.86 37.37
C ALA A 444 5.40 12.61 36.72
N SER A 445 5.21 12.48 35.39
CA SER A 445 4.13 13.16 34.67
C SER A 445 2.74 12.58 34.93
N GLY A 446 2.65 11.37 35.53
CA GLY A 446 1.40 10.77 36.02
C GLY A 446 1.11 11.03 37.51
N LEU A 447 2.07 11.60 38.25
CA LEU A 447 1.86 12.08 39.61
C LEU A 447 1.25 13.47 39.51
N LEU A 448 -0.09 13.54 39.41
CA LEU A 448 -0.78 14.71 39.94
C LEU A 448 -0.46 14.73 41.43
N GLU A 449 0.53 15.53 41.83
CA GLU A 449 0.75 15.84 43.24
C GLU A 449 -0.55 16.50 43.71
N LEU A 450 -1.39 15.75 44.41
CA LEU A 450 -2.55 16.30 45.10
C LEU A 450 -1.98 17.37 46.02
N LYS A 451 -2.28 18.65 45.73
CA LYS A 451 -1.88 19.78 46.57
C LYS A 451 -2.13 19.40 48.02
N SER A 452 -1.07 19.14 48.77
CA SER A 452 -1.12 18.72 50.17
C SER A 452 -1.33 19.91 51.12
N GLN A 453 -1.75 21.05 50.59
CA GLN A 453 -2.32 22.09 51.43
C GLN A 453 -3.81 21.81 51.56
N PRO A 454 -4.30 21.35 52.72
CA PRO A 454 -5.71 21.53 53.01
C PRO A 454 -6.03 22.99 52.74
N VAL A 455 -7.06 23.24 51.94
CA VAL A 455 -7.60 24.59 51.81
C VAL A 455 -7.90 25.05 53.23
N ASP A 456 -7.13 26.02 53.72
CA ASP A 456 -7.39 26.61 55.03
C ASP A 456 -8.73 27.36 54.92
N ALA A 457 -9.80 26.66 55.29
CA ALA A 457 -11.14 27.22 55.27
C ALA A 457 -11.24 28.47 56.15
N ALA A 458 -10.35 28.66 57.13
CA ALA A 458 -10.28 29.87 57.95
C ALA A 458 -9.64 31.06 57.21
N ALA A 459 -8.86 30.83 56.15
CA ALA A 459 -8.32 31.89 55.29
C ALA A 459 -9.27 32.30 54.16
N LEU A 460 -10.16 31.41 53.71
CA LEU A 460 -11.21 31.72 52.72
C LEU A 460 -12.44 32.41 53.33
N ILE A 461 -12.67 32.24 54.64
CA ILE A 461 -13.59 33.08 55.39
C ILE A 461 -12.85 34.40 55.64
N ALA A 462 -13.13 35.39 54.80
CA ALA A 462 -12.57 36.73 54.88
C ALA A 462 -12.39 37.16 56.34
N GLN A 463 -11.15 37.43 56.75
CA GLN A 463 -10.81 37.94 58.09
C GLN A 463 -11.36 39.36 58.37
N ASN A 464 -12.43 39.79 57.69
CA ASN A 464 -13.09 41.07 57.89
C ASN A 464 -14.56 41.07 57.41
N VAL A 465 -15.33 40.02 57.70
CA VAL A 465 -16.78 39.99 57.38
C VAL A 465 -17.64 40.95 58.23
N CYS A 466 -17.02 41.67 59.18
CA CYS A 466 -17.69 42.65 60.06
C CYS A 466 -17.05 44.04 59.99
N LYS A 467 -16.53 44.48 58.84
CA LYS A 467 -16.19 45.90 58.68
C LYS A 467 -17.48 46.68 58.42
N VAL A 468 -17.88 47.47 59.41
CA VAL A 468 -19.01 48.39 59.33
C VAL A 468 -18.49 49.69 58.71
N GLU A 469 -18.97 50.04 57.53
CA GLU A 469 -18.89 51.40 57.00
C GLU A 469 -20.31 51.94 56.89
N ASN A 470 -20.56 53.11 57.49
CA ASN A 470 -21.86 53.80 57.48
C ASN A 470 -23.04 52.89 57.89
N ASP A 471 -22.89 52.19 59.02
CA ASP A 471 -23.93 51.37 59.67
C ASP A 471 -24.58 50.27 58.80
N ARG A 472 -23.87 49.74 57.78
CA ARG A 472 -24.27 48.51 57.07
C ARG A 472 -23.10 47.54 56.84
N ILE A 473 -23.39 46.24 56.95
CA ILE A 473 -22.47 45.15 56.59
C ILE A 473 -22.35 45.15 55.06
N ALA A 474 -21.13 45.39 54.56
CA ALA A 474 -20.84 45.29 53.13
C ALA A 474 -21.01 43.82 52.67
N GLY A 475 -22.09 43.53 51.94
CA GLY A 475 -22.26 42.24 51.26
C GLY A 475 -23.45 41.38 51.66
N GLY A 476 -24.45 41.91 52.38
CA GLY A 476 -25.82 41.37 52.49
C GLY A 476 -25.96 39.83 52.47
N SER A 477 -26.02 39.20 53.64
CA SER A 477 -26.27 37.75 53.73
C SER A 477 -27.73 37.40 53.39
N SER A 478 -27.92 36.42 52.50
CA SER A 478 -29.20 35.70 52.36
C SER A 478 -29.01 34.23 52.74
N PHE A 479 -30.04 33.65 53.36
CA PHE A 479 -30.06 32.25 53.79
C PHE A 479 -31.27 31.57 53.13
N ILE A 480 -31.01 30.62 52.23
CA ILE A 480 -32.03 29.76 51.62
C ILE A 480 -31.85 28.36 52.20
N ILE A 481 -32.90 27.84 52.85
CA ILE A 481 -32.98 26.44 53.27
C ILE A 481 -33.54 25.64 52.09
N THR A 482 -32.69 24.93 51.35
CA THR A 482 -33.14 23.85 50.45
C THR A 482 -33.47 22.62 51.30
N GLY A 483 -34.61 22.00 51.02
CA GLY A 483 -35.31 21.00 51.85
C GLY A 483 -34.50 19.84 52.43
N LYS A 484 -35.09 19.28 53.49
CA LYS A 484 -34.62 18.13 54.28
C LYS A 484 -34.80 16.84 53.46
N GLY A 485 -33.70 16.14 53.19
CA GLY A 485 -33.69 14.82 52.55
C GLY A 485 -32.52 14.01 53.05
N GLY A 486 -32.58 13.64 54.34
CA GLY A 486 -31.54 12.88 55.03
C GLY A 486 -31.44 11.47 54.47
N LEU A 487 -30.32 11.18 53.81
CA LEU A 487 -29.82 9.81 53.76
C LEU A 487 -29.34 9.45 55.17
N PRO A 488 -29.64 8.25 55.68
CA PRO A 488 -29.05 7.78 56.91
C PRO A 488 -27.52 7.74 56.75
N ALA A 489 -26.77 8.04 57.81
CA ALA A 489 -25.32 8.09 57.76
C ALA A 489 -24.69 6.70 57.43
N ALA A 490 -25.45 5.61 57.55
CA ALA A 490 -25.05 4.26 57.14
C ALA A 490 -26.21 3.47 56.49
N PRO A 491 -25.94 2.50 55.60
CA PRO A 491 -26.96 1.80 54.80
C PRO A 491 -28.00 0.95 55.57
N ILE A 492 -27.83 0.76 56.88
CA ILE A 492 -28.70 -0.10 57.71
C ILE A 492 -29.62 0.68 58.67
N ASP A 493 -29.51 2.01 58.73
CA ASP A 493 -30.31 2.83 59.65
C ASP A 493 -31.73 3.07 59.11
N LEU A 494 -32.71 2.95 60.01
CA LEU A 494 -34.14 3.12 59.70
C LEU A 494 -34.50 4.60 59.50
N ILE A 495 -35.14 4.91 58.38
CA ILE A 495 -35.62 6.26 58.04
C ILE A 495 -36.74 6.68 58.99
N ASN A 496 -36.53 7.72 59.79
CA ASN A 496 -37.52 8.25 60.75
C ASN A 496 -38.03 9.63 60.30
N ASN A 497 -39.30 9.72 59.91
CA ASN A 497 -39.93 10.91 59.30
C ASN A 497 -40.80 11.71 60.29
N ASN A 498 -40.19 12.46 61.21
CA ASN A 498 -40.95 13.42 62.02
C ASN A 498 -40.43 14.87 61.86
N PRO A 499 -41.20 15.79 61.25
CA PRO A 499 -40.73 17.14 60.95
C PRO A 499 -40.99 18.10 62.11
N GLY A 500 -39.96 18.43 62.90
CA GLY A 500 -40.00 19.58 63.80
C GLY A 500 -39.97 20.90 63.01
N ILE A 501 -40.98 21.76 63.24
CA ILE A 501 -41.10 23.12 62.70
C ILE A 501 -40.37 24.08 63.63
N VAL A 502 -39.60 25.02 63.07
CA VAL A 502 -38.96 26.12 63.82
C VAL A 502 -39.54 27.43 63.28
N GLU A 503 -40.08 28.27 64.16
CA GLU A 503 -40.64 29.58 63.80
C GLU A 503 -39.56 30.64 63.51
N TRP A 504 -39.88 31.59 62.62
CA TRP A 504 -38.96 32.60 62.09
C TRP A 504 -39.21 33.97 62.75
N ALA A 505 -38.13 34.69 63.05
CA ALA A 505 -38.19 36.06 63.57
C ALA A 505 -38.31 37.11 62.46
N THR A 506 -39.14 38.15 62.67
CA THR A 506 -39.35 39.27 61.75
C THR A 506 -38.50 40.51 62.12
N ARG A 507 -38.22 41.37 61.14
CA ARG A 507 -37.48 42.64 61.31
C ARG A 507 -38.24 43.81 60.69
N GLU A 508 -38.33 44.93 61.42
CA GLU A 508 -38.95 46.20 61.02
C GLU A 508 -38.13 46.98 59.95
N GLU A 509 -38.86 47.86 59.27
CA GLU A 509 -38.75 48.35 57.90
C GLU A 509 -37.64 49.37 57.61
N LEU A 510 -37.29 49.51 56.31
CA LEU A 510 -37.26 50.83 55.63
C LEU A 510 -37.19 50.68 54.09
N ASN A 511 -38.05 51.46 53.45
CA ASN A 511 -38.45 51.48 52.04
C ASN A 511 -37.40 51.93 51.02
N GLN A 512 -37.37 51.19 49.89
CA GLN A 512 -37.43 51.63 48.47
C GLN A 512 -36.33 52.57 47.89
N GLU A 513 -35.89 52.49 46.62
CA GLU A 513 -36.39 51.85 45.39
C GLU A 513 -35.23 51.32 44.54
N GLN A 514 -35.43 50.26 43.74
CA GLN A 514 -34.85 50.17 42.39
C GLN A 514 -35.56 49.13 41.51
N SER A 515 -35.74 49.54 40.25
CA SER A 515 -36.50 48.97 39.14
C SER A 515 -36.17 47.52 38.72
N PRO A 516 -37.08 46.82 38.00
CA PRO A 516 -36.92 45.41 37.66
C PRO A 516 -35.94 45.19 36.50
N VAL A 517 -35.03 44.22 36.64
CA VAL A 517 -34.25 43.67 35.53
C VAL A 517 -34.85 42.32 35.11
N ILE A 518 -35.33 42.27 33.88
CA ILE A 518 -35.87 41.08 33.21
C ILE A 518 -34.72 40.13 32.85
N LEU A 519 -34.74 38.89 33.31
CA LEU A 519 -33.85 37.84 32.83
C LEU A 519 -34.41 37.21 31.53
N HIS A 520 -33.78 37.49 30.39
CA HIS A 520 -33.98 36.71 29.16
C HIS A 520 -33.08 35.47 29.21
N GLN A 521 -33.67 34.28 29.23
CA GLN A 521 -32.96 33.03 28.97
C GLN A 521 -32.62 32.93 27.48
N ARG A 522 -31.32 32.89 27.15
CA ARG A 522 -30.85 32.60 25.79
C ARG A 522 -30.72 31.08 25.62
N LYS A 523 -31.68 30.46 24.93
CA LYS A 523 -31.53 29.13 24.35
C LYS A 523 -30.51 29.21 23.22
N THR A 524 -29.43 28.44 23.29
CA THR A 524 -28.51 28.23 22.16
C THR A 524 -29.17 27.24 21.19
N PRO A 525 -29.39 27.58 19.90
CA PRO A 525 -29.93 26.62 18.95
C PRO A 525 -28.85 25.64 18.49
N LEU A 526 -29.22 24.36 18.36
CA LEU A 526 -28.45 23.36 17.62
C LEU A 526 -28.30 23.84 16.17
N ARG A 527 -27.06 23.97 15.69
CA ARG A 527 -26.75 24.34 14.31
C ARG A 527 -26.83 23.08 13.43
N GLU A 528 -27.86 23.02 12.59
CA GLU A 528 -28.02 21.98 11.57
C GLU A 528 -27.05 22.26 10.40
N ILE A 529 -26.22 21.27 10.02
CA ILE A 529 -25.30 21.40 8.88
C ILE A 529 -26.11 21.23 7.59
N ARG A 530 -26.12 22.24 6.71
CA ARG A 530 -26.75 22.17 5.37
C ARG A 530 -25.69 22.33 4.27
N GLN A 531 -25.86 21.60 3.17
CA GLN A 531 -25.02 21.70 1.98
C GLN A 531 -25.19 23.06 1.28
N ALA A 532 -24.11 23.55 0.67
CA ALA A 532 -24.12 24.82 -0.08
C ALA A 532 -25.02 24.71 -1.32
N GLN A 533 -25.92 25.68 -1.50
CA GLN A 533 -26.86 25.77 -2.63
C GLN A 533 -26.54 26.91 -3.59
N GLY A 534 -25.46 27.67 -3.35
CA GLY A 534 -24.98 28.71 -4.25
C GLY A 534 -23.58 29.20 -3.89
N TRP A 535 -23.04 30.08 -4.73
CA TRP A 535 -21.76 30.76 -4.48
C TRP A 535 -21.87 32.24 -4.85
N VAL A 536 -21.15 33.09 -4.11
CA VAL A 536 -21.09 34.54 -4.34
C VAL A 536 -19.62 34.94 -4.39
N VAL A 537 -19.27 35.85 -5.32
CA VAL A 537 -17.93 36.44 -5.39
C VAL A 537 -17.95 37.77 -4.66
N ALA A 538 -17.09 37.91 -3.66
CA ALA A 538 -16.89 39.16 -2.95
C ALA A 538 -16.14 40.18 -3.83
N PRO A 539 -16.21 41.49 -3.52
CA PRO A 539 -15.55 42.55 -4.32
C PRO A 539 -14.02 42.39 -4.46
N ASP A 540 -13.39 41.61 -3.58
CA ASP A 540 -11.96 41.28 -3.59
C ASP A 540 -11.62 40.01 -4.39
N GLY A 541 -12.62 39.38 -5.03
CA GLY A 541 -12.46 38.15 -5.82
C GLY A 541 -12.65 36.85 -5.05
N THR A 542 -12.93 36.90 -3.74
CA THR A 542 -13.13 35.70 -2.91
C THR A 542 -14.45 35.00 -3.23
N VAL A 543 -14.42 33.69 -3.47
CA VAL A 543 -15.62 32.87 -3.68
C VAL A 543 -16.14 32.34 -2.35
N ILE A 544 -17.40 32.64 -2.02
CA ILE A 544 -18.07 32.23 -0.79
C ILE A 544 -19.21 31.27 -1.14
N LEU A 545 -19.18 30.05 -0.60
CA LEU A 545 -20.27 29.06 -0.72
C LEU A 545 -21.37 29.37 0.30
N THR A 546 -22.61 29.52 -0.15
CA THR A 546 -23.78 29.86 0.69
C THR A 546 -24.86 28.77 0.62
N ALA A 547 -25.54 28.54 1.75
CA ALA A 547 -26.64 27.59 1.85
C ALA A 547 -27.99 28.16 1.38
N GLU A 548 -28.07 29.47 1.11
CA GLU A 548 -29.29 30.14 0.61
C GLU A 548 -29.03 30.88 -0.71
N THR A 549 -29.97 30.77 -1.64
CA THR A 549 -29.92 31.41 -2.96
C THR A 549 -30.14 32.92 -2.83
N VAL A 550 -29.12 33.74 -3.11
CA VAL A 550 -29.23 35.20 -3.07
C VAL A 550 -29.96 35.71 -4.31
N THR A 551 -31.13 36.32 -4.13
CA THR A 551 -31.83 37.02 -5.23
C THR A 551 -31.14 38.38 -5.45
N VAL A 552 -30.33 38.47 -6.49
CA VAL A 552 -29.66 39.74 -6.86
C VAL A 552 -30.72 40.70 -7.40
N THR A 553 -30.97 41.80 -6.70
CA THR A 553 -31.77 42.92 -7.23
C THR A 553 -30.82 43.84 -8.01
N PRO A 554 -30.97 43.98 -9.34
CA PRO A 554 -30.07 44.84 -10.11
C PRO A 554 -30.32 46.31 -9.76
N GLN A 555 -29.33 46.97 -9.18
CA GLN A 555 -29.31 48.43 -9.01
C GLN A 555 -28.99 49.07 -10.37
N ASN A 556 -29.95 49.84 -10.88
CA ASN A 556 -29.80 50.66 -12.09
C ASN A 556 -28.87 51.85 -11.76
N PRO A 557 -27.78 52.11 -12.50
CA PRO A 557 -26.88 53.21 -12.18
C PRO A 557 -27.52 54.55 -12.59
N GLY A 558 -28.08 55.26 -11.62
CA GLY A 558 -28.56 56.63 -11.76
C GLY A 558 -27.40 57.63 -11.80
N LEU A 559 -26.67 57.68 -12.91
CA LEU A 559 -25.74 58.78 -13.21
C LEU A 559 -26.08 59.38 -14.58
N ASN A 560 -26.79 60.51 -14.54
CA ASN A 560 -26.94 61.43 -15.67
C ASN A 560 -25.59 62.11 -15.94
N HIS A 561 -25.06 61.95 -17.15
CA HIS A 561 -23.93 62.72 -17.65
C HIS A 561 -24.31 64.21 -17.82
N PRO A 562 -23.54 65.17 -17.28
CA PRO A 562 -23.69 66.59 -17.61
C PRO A 562 -23.16 66.86 -19.01
N GLY A 563 -23.97 67.52 -19.84
CA GLY A 563 -23.61 67.90 -21.20
C GLY A 563 -22.62 69.07 -21.25
N CYS A 564 -21.73 69.01 -22.25
CA CYS A 564 -20.97 70.15 -22.74
C CYS A 564 -21.55 70.58 -24.09
N ASN A 565 -22.43 71.59 -24.09
CA ASN A 565 -22.61 72.49 -25.22
C ASN A 565 -21.84 73.78 -24.90
N ASP A 566 -20.75 74.03 -25.63
CA ASP A 566 -20.48 75.28 -26.35
C ASP A 566 -18.97 75.48 -26.58
N ALA A 567 -18.55 75.25 -27.81
CA ALA A 567 -17.48 76.01 -28.46
C ALA A 567 -17.79 76.09 -29.96
N SER A 568 -18.52 77.13 -30.32
CA SER A 568 -18.76 77.61 -31.67
C SER A 568 -17.52 78.32 -32.24
N ARG A 569 -16.97 77.85 -33.35
CA ARG A 569 -16.80 78.57 -34.64
C ARG A 569 -15.97 77.77 -35.63
#